data_AF-A0A815STH4-F1
#
_entry.id   AF-A0A815STH4-F1
#
_cell.length_a   1.000
_cell.length_b   1.000
_cell.length_c   1.000
_cell.angle_alpha   90.00
_cell.angle_beta   90.00
_cell.angle_gamma   90.00
#
_symmetry.space_group_name_H-M   'P 1'
#
loop_
_entity.id
_entity.type
_entity.pdbx_description
1 polymer ?
#
loop_
_entity_poly.entity_id
_entity_poly.type
_entity_poly.pdbx_seq_one_letter_code
_entity_poly.pdbx_strand_id
1 'polypeptide(L)'
;NSISAGCDLTAICPKYLNMRRSGYICSIVGLCICPWHLLSNSSSFISYLSAYSTFVSAIVGVILSDYYLVRHEHLETNELFSGSRSGLYYYTYGINWRAYIAYIAGILINILGFINAIGVSVPSIITKMYQLNFFLGMIVSGGLYYILHKLSPVQTYMKTEKNISNDNDKIISIKYIASSNHIKSTRF
;
A
#
# COMPACT_ATOMS: atom_id res chain seq x y z
N ASN A 1 -11.07 14.00 -14.89
CA ASN A 1 -10.49 12.64 -14.73
C ASN A 1 -9.19 12.42 -15.51
N SER A 2 -8.96 13.10 -16.64
CA SER A 2 -7.74 12.89 -17.44
C SER A 2 -6.42 13.28 -16.75
N ILE A 3 -6.43 14.21 -15.79
CA ILE A 3 -5.21 14.64 -15.09
C ILE A 3 -4.72 13.54 -14.14
N SER A 4 -5.61 12.98 -13.30
CA SER A 4 -5.27 11.89 -12.37
C SER A 4 -4.75 10.66 -13.13
N ALA A 5 -5.50 10.21 -14.15
CA ALA A 5 -5.07 9.10 -14.99
C ALA A 5 -3.74 9.39 -15.70
N GLY A 6 -3.52 10.65 -16.10
CA GLY A 6 -2.27 11.11 -16.70
C GLY A 6 -1.07 11.01 -15.75
N CYS A 7 -1.25 11.40 -14.49
CA CYS A 7 -0.23 11.26 -13.44
C CYS A 7 0.15 9.78 -13.24
N ASP A 8 -0.85 8.90 -13.07
CA ASP A 8 -0.62 7.48 -12.81
C ASP A 8 0.12 6.79 -13.96
N LEU A 9 -0.31 7.03 -15.20
CA LEU A 9 0.34 6.51 -16.41
C LEU A 9 1.79 7.00 -16.55
N THR A 10 2.02 8.28 -16.25
CA THR A 10 3.36 8.88 -16.33
C THR A 10 4.28 8.31 -15.24
N ALA A 11 3.75 8.02 -14.04
CA ALA A 11 4.53 7.44 -12.95
C ALA A 11 4.96 5.99 -13.23
N ILE A 12 4.15 5.20 -13.94
CA ILE A 12 4.48 3.80 -14.28
C ILE A 12 5.59 3.71 -15.32
N CYS A 13 5.54 4.55 -16.36
CA CYS A 13 6.48 4.51 -17.48
C CYS A 13 7.02 5.92 -17.83
N PRO A 14 7.78 6.57 -16.94
CA PRO A 14 8.18 7.98 -17.09
C PRO A 14 9.09 8.22 -18.29
N LYS A 15 9.81 7.19 -18.77
CA LYS A 15 10.66 7.28 -19.97
C LYS A 15 9.86 7.40 -21.27
N TYR A 16 8.65 6.85 -21.33
CA TYR A 16 7.87 6.73 -22.57
C TYR A 16 6.64 7.64 -22.59
N LEU A 17 6.06 7.89 -21.42
CA LEU A 17 4.81 8.62 -21.25
C LEU A 17 5.06 10.01 -20.65
N ASN A 18 4.45 11.01 -21.27
CA ASN A 18 4.40 12.40 -20.80
C ASN A 18 2.94 12.77 -20.56
N MET A 19 2.66 13.78 -19.72
CA MET A 19 1.29 14.19 -19.36
C MET A 19 0.37 14.38 -20.58
N ARG A 20 0.88 14.97 -21.67
CA ARG A 20 0.14 15.13 -22.93
C ARG A 20 -0.20 13.79 -23.60
N ARG A 21 0.77 12.87 -23.69
CA ARG A 21 0.58 11.54 -24.30
C ARG A 21 -0.38 10.69 -23.48
N SER A 22 -0.23 10.70 -22.15
CA SER A 22 -1.11 9.99 -21.23
C SER A 22 -2.55 10.53 -21.30
N GLY A 23 -2.73 11.83 -21.53
CA GLY A 23 -4.05 12.43 -21.79
C GLY A 23 -4.75 11.85 -23.01
N TYR A 24 -4.06 11.72 -24.14
CA TYR A 24 -4.62 11.09 -25.35
C TYR A 24 -5.02 9.64 -25.11
N ILE A 25 -4.16 8.86 -24.41
CA ILE A 25 -4.48 7.48 -24.05
C ILE A 25 -5.73 7.41 -23.18
N CYS A 26 -5.83 8.28 -22.16
CA CYS A 26 -7.01 8.35 -21.29
C CYS A 26 -8.29 8.68 -22.07
N SER A 27 -8.24 9.60 -23.03
CA SER A 27 -9.40 9.94 -23.87
C SER A 27 -9.84 8.78 -24.75
N ILE A 28 -8.89 8.06 -25.38
CA ILE A 28 -9.18 6.89 -26.21
C ILE A 28 -9.82 5.78 -25.38
N VAL A 29 -9.20 5.42 -24.25
CA VAL A 29 -9.73 4.38 -23.35
C VAL A 29 -11.12 4.76 -22.82
N GLY A 30 -11.32 6.03 -22.44
CA GLY A 30 -12.61 6.53 -21.99
C GLY A 30 -13.72 6.38 -23.03
N LEU A 31 -13.41 6.58 -24.32
CA LEU A 31 -14.36 6.34 -25.42
C LEU A 31 -14.59 4.85 -25.65
N CYS A 32 -13.55 4.02 -25.61
CA CYS A 32 -13.64 2.57 -25.81
C CYS A 32 -14.48 1.86 -24.74
N ILE A 33 -14.51 2.38 -23.50
CA ILE A 33 -15.37 1.85 -22.42
C ILE A 33 -16.87 2.00 -22.74
N CYS A 34 -17.22 2.81 -23.75
CA CYS A 34 -18.60 3.02 -24.19
C CYS A 34 -19.53 3.41 -23.01
N PRO A 35 -19.26 4.55 -22.35
CA PRO A 35 -19.92 4.93 -21.10
C PRO A 35 -21.45 5.05 -21.20
N TRP A 36 -21.98 5.23 -22.42
CA TRP A 36 -23.41 5.26 -22.69
C TRP A 36 -24.13 3.94 -22.33
N HIS A 37 -23.46 2.79 -22.43
CA HIS A 37 -24.06 1.53 -21.96
C HIS A 37 -24.22 1.51 -20.43
N LEU A 38 -23.26 2.10 -19.72
CA LEU A 38 -23.27 2.16 -18.26
C LEU A 38 -24.35 3.12 -17.73
N LEU A 39 -24.66 4.17 -18.50
CA LEU A 39 -25.70 5.18 -18.19
C LEU A 39 -27.12 4.76 -18.63
N SER A 40 -27.25 3.70 -19.44
CA SER A 40 -28.54 3.27 -19.98
C SER A 40 -29.53 2.76 -18.93
N ASN A 41 -29.03 2.23 -17.80
CA ASN A 41 -29.85 1.67 -16.74
C ASN A 41 -29.34 2.07 -15.34
N SER A 42 -30.19 2.73 -14.56
CA SER A 42 -29.84 3.22 -13.21
C SER A 42 -29.47 2.10 -12.24
N SER A 43 -30.13 0.95 -12.32
CA SER A 43 -29.81 -0.20 -11.46
C SER A 43 -28.41 -0.75 -11.75
N SER A 44 -28.06 -0.91 -13.03
CA SER A 44 -26.72 -1.37 -13.43
C SER A 44 -25.64 -0.38 -12.99
N PHE A 45 -25.89 0.93 -13.14
CA PHE A 45 -24.99 1.97 -12.66
C PHE A 45 -24.67 1.83 -11.16
N ILE A 46 -25.69 1.71 -10.32
CA ILE A 46 -25.52 1.57 -8.86
C ILE A 46 -24.72 0.30 -8.51
N SER A 47 -24.99 -0.81 -9.19
CA SER A 47 -24.22 -2.06 -8.98
C SER A 47 -22.73 -1.89 -9.33
N TYR A 48 -22.40 -1.19 -10.42
CA TYR A 48 -21.01 -0.91 -10.78
C TYR A 48 -20.31 -0.02 -9.75
N LEU A 49 -20.97 1.03 -9.26
CA LEU A 49 -20.39 1.88 -8.20
C LEU A 49 -20.17 1.08 -6.91
N SER A 50 -21.12 0.22 -6.54
CA SER A 50 -21.00 -0.63 -5.36
C SER A 50 -19.81 -1.60 -5.46
N ALA A 51 -19.63 -2.24 -6.62
CA ALA A 51 -18.47 -3.08 -6.90
C ALA A 51 -17.17 -2.27 -6.83
N TYR A 52 -17.11 -1.11 -7.50
CA TYR A 52 -15.95 -0.22 -7.47
C TYR A 52 -15.55 0.19 -6.04
N SER A 53 -16.51 0.63 -5.23
CA SER A 53 -16.28 0.98 -3.82
C SER A 53 -15.70 -0.17 -3.00
N THR A 54 -16.06 -1.41 -3.33
CA THR A 54 -15.57 -2.63 -2.67
C THR A 54 -14.08 -2.86 -2.92
N PHE A 55 -13.63 -2.65 -4.16
CA PHE A 55 -12.21 -2.77 -4.51
C PHE A 55 -11.41 -1.62 -3.91
N VAL A 56 -11.92 -0.39 -4.02
CA VAL A 56 -11.24 0.79 -3.49
C VAL A 56 -11.09 0.72 -1.98
N SER A 57 -12.10 0.23 -1.25
CA SER A 57 -12.02 0.15 0.21
C SER A 57 -10.89 -0.74 0.71
N ALA A 58 -10.66 -1.88 0.05
CA ALA A 58 -9.58 -2.79 0.40
C ALA A 58 -8.20 -2.17 0.11
N ILE A 59 -8.06 -1.40 -0.98
CA ILE A 59 -6.82 -0.65 -1.26
C ILE A 59 -6.58 0.39 -0.18
N VAL A 60 -7.60 1.19 0.16
CA VAL A 60 -7.49 2.24 1.17
C VAL A 60 -7.13 1.66 2.53
N GLY A 61 -7.70 0.50 2.91
CA GLY A 61 -7.36 -0.16 4.17
C GLY A 61 -5.90 -0.57 4.28
N VAL A 62 -5.33 -1.13 3.21
CA VAL A 62 -3.90 -1.49 3.16
C VAL A 62 -3.02 -0.23 3.24
N ILE A 63 -3.31 0.80 2.44
CA ILE A 63 -2.53 2.05 2.43
C ILE A 63 -2.58 2.74 3.80
N LEU A 64 -3.76 2.83 4.41
CA LEU A 64 -3.94 3.48 5.71
C LEU A 64 -3.18 2.73 6.80
N SER A 65 -3.25 1.40 6.80
CA SER A 65 -2.51 0.56 7.75
C SER A 65 -1.00 0.66 7.54
N ASP A 66 -0.53 0.66 6.29
CA ASP A 66 0.89 0.81 5.98
C ASP A 66 1.44 2.14 6.48
N TYR A 67 0.73 3.24 6.21
CA TYR A 67 1.18 4.57 6.59
C TYR A 67 1.13 4.80 8.10
N TYR A 68 -0.02 4.59 8.74
CA TYR A 68 -0.21 4.94 10.15
C TYR A 68 0.28 3.87 11.13
N LEU A 69 0.04 2.59 10.85
CA LEU A 69 0.30 1.51 11.81
C LEU A 69 1.66 0.84 11.64
N VAL A 70 2.09 0.61 10.40
CA VAL A 70 3.37 -0.08 10.12
C VAL A 70 4.55 0.89 10.09
N ARG A 71 4.36 2.05 9.46
CA ARG A 71 5.42 3.04 9.23
C ARG A 71 5.38 4.25 10.16
N HIS A 72 4.31 4.38 10.95
CA HIS A 72 4.12 5.49 11.89
C HIS A 72 4.33 6.87 11.24
N GLU A 73 3.70 7.10 10.08
CA GLU A 73 3.72 8.37 9.34
C GLU A 73 5.09 8.75 8.74
N HIS A 74 6.07 7.85 8.77
CA HIS A 74 7.41 8.09 8.22
C HIS A 74 7.60 7.38 6.87
N LEU A 75 7.72 8.18 5.80
CA LEU A 75 8.06 7.72 4.45
C LEU A 75 9.34 8.40 3.96
N GLU A 76 10.35 7.60 3.64
CA GLU A 76 11.58 8.08 3.02
C GLU A 76 11.42 8.26 1.50
N THR A 77 11.24 9.49 1.05
CA THR A 77 11.00 9.84 -0.36
C THR A 77 12.12 9.42 -1.30
N ASN A 78 13.39 9.52 -0.86
CA ASN A 78 14.55 9.14 -1.67
C ASN A 78 14.50 7.67 -2.08
N GLU A 79 14.07 6.81 -1.17
CA GLU A 79 13.97 5.38 -1.44
C GLU A 79 12.69 4.99 -2.18
N LEU A 80 11.60 5.78 -2.11
CA LEU A 80 10.40 5.55 -2.94
C LEU A 80 10.69 5.62 -4.45
N PHE A 81 11.62 6.49 -4.85
CA PHE A 81 12.02 6.65 -6.25
C PHE A 81 13.26 5.82 -6.64
N SER A 82 13.77 5.00 -5.72
CA SER A 82 14.94 4.15 -5.95
C SER A 82 14.53 2.73 -6.33
N GLY A 83 15.00 2.25 -7.48
CA GLY A 83 14.81 0.87 -7.94
C GLY A 83 15.85 -0.12 -7.40
N SER A 84 16.63 0.26 -6.37
CA SER A 84 17.70 -0.60 -5.83
C SER A 84 17.13 -1.86 -5.18
N ARG A 85 17.76 -3.01 -5.43
CA ARG A 85 17.39 -4.30 -4.81
C ARG A 85 17.54 -4.30 -3.28
N SER A 86 18.39 -3.43 -2.75
CA SER A 86 18.61 -3.25 -1.32
C SER A 86 17.72 -2.18 -0.70
N GLY A 87 16.84 -1.54 -1.47
CA GLY A 87 15.95 -0.49 -0.98
C GLY A 87 14.88 -1.04 -0.04
N LEU A 88 14.46 -0.21 0.92
CA LEU A 88 13.44 -0.49 1.93
C LEU A 88 12.10 -0.93 1.33
N TYR A 89 11.78 -0.41 0.13
CA TYR A 89 10.53 -0.68 -0.59
C TYR A 89 10.65 -1.75 -1.67
N TYR A 90 11.81 -2.41 -1.83
CA TYR A 90 12.00 -3.42 -2.87
C TYR A 90 11.34 -4.77 -2.52
N TYR A 91 11.14 -5.08 -1.23
CA TYR A 91 10.50 -6.32 -0.77
C TYR A 91 11.02 -7.58 -1.50
N THR A 92 10.12 -8.49 -1.91
CA THR A 92 10.46 -9.72 -2.64
C THR A 92 10.28 -9.46 -4.14
N TYR A 93 11.38 -9.15 -4.84
CA TYR A 93 11.39 -8.83 -6.28
C TYR A 93 10.54 -7.62 -6.69
N GLY A 94 10.44 -6.59 -5.85
CA GLY A 94 9.60 -5.41 -6.07
C GLY A 94 8.15 -5.57 -5.59
N ILE A 95 7.79 -6.73 -5.02
CA ILE A 95 6.40 -7.07 -4.69
C ILE A 95 6.27 -7.31 -3.18
N ASN A 96 5.32 -6.61 -2.57
CA ASN A 96 4.90 -6.88 -1.19
C ASN A 96 3.75 -7.88 -1.16
N TRP A 97 4.06 -9.18 -1.08
CA TRP A 97 3.05 -10.25 -1.04
C TRP A 97 2.03 -10.08 0.10
N ARG A 98 2.43 -9.47 1.23
CA ARG A 98 1.53 -9.23 2.37
C ARG A 98 0.41 -8.26 2.01
N ALA A 99 0.73 -7.23 1.22
CA ALA A 99 -0.24 -6.27 0.72
C ALA A 99 -1.29 -6.95 -0.18
N TYR A 100 -0.84 -7.83 -1.09
CA TYR A 100 -1.76 -8.57 -1.97
C TYR A 100 -2.66 -9.54 -1.22
N ILE A 101 -2.13 -10.27 -0.24
CA ILE A 101 -2.96 -11.17 0.59
C ILE A 101 -3.98 -10.37 1.39
N ALA A 102 -3.57 -9.27 2.01
CA ALA A 102 -4.47 -8.39 2.75
C ALA A 102 -5.57 -7.79 1.86
N TYR A 103 -5.21 -7.37 0.65
CA TYR A 103 -6.12 -6.84 -0.35
C TYR A 103 -7.16 -7.89 -0.79
N ILE A 104 -6.69 -9.08 -1.19
CA ILE A 104 -7.56 -10.18 -1.64
C ILE A 104 -8.49 -10.62 -0.51
N ALA A 105 -8.00 -10.73 0.72
CA ALA A 105 -8.83 -11.07 1.87
C ALA A 105 -9.92 -10.02 2.15
N GLY A 106 -9.59 -8.73 2.02
CA GLY A 106 -10.56 -7.64 2.14
C GLY A 106 -11.67 -7.72 1.09
N ILE A 107 -11.32 -7.99 -0.17
CA ILE A 107 -12.29 -8.21 -1.25
C ILE A 107 -13.15 -9.44 -0.95
N LEU A 108 -12.51 -10.56 -0.59
CA LEU A 108 -13.21 -11.81 -0.33
C LEU A 108 -14.20 -11.68 0.82
N ILE A 109 -13.87 -10.95 1.88
CA ILE A 109 -14.81 -10.74 3.00
C ILE A 109 -16.01 -9.88 2.59
N ASN A 110 -15.81 -8.91 1.71
CA ASN A 110 -16.94 -8.18 1.12
C ASN A 110 -17.82 -9.09 0.23
N ILE A 111 -17.22 -10.08 -0.44
CA ILE A 111 -17.93 -11.12 -1.21
C ILE A 111 -18.59 -12.17 -0.27
N LEU A 112 -18.01 -12.48 0.89
CA LEU A 112 -18.65 -13.30 1.93
C LEU A 112 -19.83 -12.55 2.56
N GLY A 113 -19.79 -11.21 2.63
CA GLY A 113 -20.96 -10.37 2.89
C GLY A 113 -22.06 -10.55 1.84
N PHE A 114 -21.69 -10.89 0.61
CA PHE A 114 -22.58 -11.26 -0.50
C PHE A 114 -23.20 -12.66 -0.34
N ILE A 115 -22.59 -13.59 0.39
CA ILE A 115 -23.20 -14.91 0.70
C ILE A 115 -24.50 -14.74 1.51
N ASN A 116 -24.63 -13.64 2.24
CA ASN A 116 -25.89 -13.23 2.83
C ASN A 116 -27.00 -12.96 1.82
N ALA A 117 -26.63 -12.44 0.65
CA ALA A 117 -27.55 -12.15 -0.45
C ALA A 117 -27.96 -13.41 -1.25
N ILE A 118 -27.30 -14.56 -1.03
CA ILE A 118 -27.55 -15.84 -1.74
C ILE A 118 -28.58 -16.72 -0.99
N GLY A 119 -29.21 -16.21 0.08
CA GLY A 119 -30.44 -16.81 0.63
C GLY A 119 -30.28 -17.72 1.85
N VAL A 120 -29.17 -17.62 2.59
CA VAL A 120 -29.15 -18.09 3.99
C VAL A 120 -29.94 -17.07 4.81
N SER A 121 -30.92 -17.49 5.60
CA SER A 121 -31.64 -16.62 6.53
C SER A 121 -30.65 -15.98 7.50
N VAL A 122 -30.43 -14.67 7.37
CA VAL A 122 -29.55 -13.96 8.31
C VAL A 122 -30.24 -12.67 8.77
N PRO A 123 -30.18 -12.35 10.09
CA PRO A 123 -30.87 -11.22 10.69
C PRO A 123 -30.57 -9.86 10.02
N SER A 124 -31.49 -8.90 10.19
CA SER A 124 -31.50 -7.51 9.67
C SER A 124 -30.23 -6.68 9.88
N ILE A 125 -29.26 -7.21 10.61
CA ILE A 125 -27.90 -6.68 10.80
C ILE A 125 -27.13 -6.67 9.48
N ILE A 126 -27.39 -7.59 8.55
CA ILE A 126 -26.50 -7.80 7.39
C ILE A 126 -26.88 -6.99 6.15
N THR A 127 -28.15 -6.62 6.01
CA THR A 127 -28.54 -5.53 5.09
C THR A 127 -27.90 -4.19 5.47
N LYS A 128 -27.67 -3.95 6.77
CA LYS A 128 -26.88 -2.79 7.25
C LYS A 128 -25.38 -2.94 7.00
N MET A 129 -24.84 -4.16 7.00
CA MET A 129 -23.44 -4.42 6.62
C MET A 129 -23.16 -4.13 5.14
N TYR A 130 -24.13 -4.31 4.24
CA TYR A 130 -23.96 -3.93 2.83
C TYR A 130 -23.80 -2.41 2.64
N GLN A 131 -24.47 -1.59 3.47
CA GLN A 131 -24.26 -0.14 3.49
C GLN A 131 -22.87 0.23 4.05
N LEU A 132 -22.29 -0.61 4.89
CA LEU A 132 -20.98 -0.44 5.51
C LEU A 132 -19.87 -1.24 4.82
N ASN A 133 -20.14 -1.80 3.63
CA ASN A 133 -19.21 -2.66 2.89
C ASN A 133 -17.85 -1.97 2.66
N PHE A 134 -17.89 -0.65 2.47
CA PHE A 134 -16.69 0.17 2.38
C PHE A 134 -15.84 0.09 3.66
N PHE A 135 -16.42 0.33 4.84
CA PHE A 135 -15.68 0.31 6.11
C PHE A 135 -15.23 -1.09 6.50
N LEU A 136 -16.04 -2.12 6.24
CA LEU A 136 -15.68 -3.51 6.50
C LEU A 136 -14.46 -3.94 5.69
N GLY A 137 -14.48 -3.70 4.37
CA GLY A 137 -13.32 -3.99 3.50
C GLY A 137 -12.05 -3.28 3.95
N MET A 138 -12.18 -2.01 4.35
CA MET A 138 -11.06 -1.21 4.85
C MET A 138 -10.47 -1.78 6.15
N ILE A 139 -11.30 -2.06 7.16
CA ILE A 139 -10.85 -2.54 8.47
C ILE A 139 -10.21 -3.92 8.36
N VAL A 140 -10.83 -4.81 7.57
CA VAL A 140 -10.36 -6.18 7.39
C VAL A 140 -9.02 -6.22 6.67
N SER A 141 -8.93 -5.54 5.51
CA SER A 141 -7.68 -5.49 4.75
C SER A 141 -6.56 -4.81 5.56
N GLY A 142 -6.85 -3.67 6.20
CA GLY A 142 -5.88 -2.95 7.02
C GLY A 142 -5.44 -3.73 8.26
N GLY A 143 -6.39 -4.40 8.93
CA GLY A 143 -6.11 -5.24 10.10
C GLY A 143 -5.27 -6.46 9.74
N LEU A 144 -5.60 -7.15 8.64
CA LEU A 144 -4.83 -8.29 8.18
C LEU A 144 -3.43 -7.87 7.73
N TYR A 145 -3.30 -6.75 7.03
CA TYR A 145 -2.00 -6.20 6.65
C TYR A 145 -1.09 -5.93 7.86
N TYR A 146 -1.67 -5.32 8.90
CA TYR A 146 -0.98 -5.05 10.17
C TYR A 146 -0.53 -6.34 10.87
N ILE A 147 -1.42 -7.34 10.96
CA ILE A 147 -1.09 -8.65 11.56
C ILE A 147 0.05 -9.33 10.79
N LEU A 148 0.00 -9.34 9.46
CA LEU A 148 1.07 -9.92 8.63
C LEU A 148 2.41 -9.22 8.85
N HIS A 149 2.42 -7.90 8.99
CA HIS A 149 3.65 -7.13 9.28
C HIS A 149 4.16 -7.34 10.71
N LYS A 150 3.27 -7.62 11.66
CA LYS A 150 3.65 -7.99 13.03
C LYS A 150 4.26 -9.39 13.11
N LEU A 151 3.74 -10.34 12.32
CA LEU A 151 4.26 -11.71 12.24
C LEU A 151 5.56 -11.81 11.43
N SER A 152 5.66 -11.06 10.33
CA SER A 152 6.81 -11.03 9.45
C SER A 152 7.30 -9.59 9.27
N PRO A 153 8.08 -9.06 10.24
CA PRO A 153 8.54 -7.68 10.20
C PRO A 153 9.49 -7.45 9.03
N VAL A 154 9.15 -6.47 8.19
CA VAL A 154 10.03 -5.98 7.13
C VAL A 154 10.98 -4.92 7.66
N GLN A 155 12.00 -4.60 6.88
CA GLN A 155 12.88 -3.49 7.19
C GLN A 155 12.05 -2.20 7.09
N THR A 156 11.97 -1.43 8.17
CA THR A 156 11.32 -0.11 8.21
C THR A 156 12.40 0.96 8.37
N TYR A 157 12.15 2.18 7.88
CA TYR A 157 13.09 3.30 7.98
C TYR A 157 13.63 3.47 9.40
N MET A 158 12.75 3.48 10.41
CA MET A 158 13.11 3.58 11.83
C MET A 158 14.08 2.48 12.30
N LYS A 159 13.99 1.28 11.71
CA LYS A 159 14.90 0.16 12.01
C LYS A 159 16.25 0.36 11.32
N THR A 160 16.24 0.85 10.07
CA THR A 160 17.45 1.19 9.32
C THR A 160 18.23 2.31 10.01
N GLU A 161 17.56 3.41 10.40
CA GLU A 161 18.18 4.55 11.09
C GLU A 161 18.80 4.12 12.42
N LYS A 162 18.06 3.37 13.25
CA LYS A 162 18.60 2.81 14.52
C LYS A 162 19.82 1.92 14.31
N ASN A 163 19.85 1.11 13.26
CA ASN A 163 21.01 0.27 12.95
C ASN A 163 22.23 1.12 12.57
N ILE A 164 22.04 2.13 11.72
CA ILE A 164 23.10 3.05 11.30
C ILE A 164 23.67 3.81 12.51
N SER A 165 22.81 4.34 13.38
CA SER A 165 23.26 5.02 14.61
C SER A 165 24.07 4.09 15.51
N ASN A 166 23.60 2.87 15.75
CA ASN A 166 24.26 1.90 16.62
C ASN A 166 25.64 1.47 16.07
N ASP A 167 25.77 1.32 14.74
CA ASP A 167 27.06 1.02 14.11
C ASP A 167 28.03 2.22 14.18
N ASN A 168 27.54 3.44 14.02
CA ASN A 168 28.37 4.65 14.20
C ASN A 168 28.90 4.77 15.64
N ASP A 169 28.07 4.51 16.66
CA ASP A 169 28.48 4.55 18.07
C ASP A 169 29.55 3.48 18.39
N LYS A 170 29.44 2.29 17.78
CA LYS A 170 30.48 1.25 17.87
C LYS A 170 31.79 1.68 17.24
N ILE A 171 31.76 2.29 16.05
CA ILE A 171 32.97 2.76 15.36
C ILE A 171 33.67 3.84 16.19
N ILE A 172 32.89 4.77 16.77
CA ILE A 172 33.41 5.86 17.60
C ILE A 172 34.09 5.30 18.85
N SER A 173 33.44 4.38 19.58
CA SER A 173 34.01 3.76 20.79
C SER A 173 35.29 2.96 20.51
N ILE A 174 35.37 2.23 19.39
CA ILE A 174 36.61 1.54 18.96
C ILE A 174 37.74 2.54 18.71
N LYS A 175 37.47 3.66 18.02
CA LYS A 175 38.47 4.72 17.80
C LYS A 175 38.98 5.32 19.10
N TYR A 176 38.10 5.56 20.07
CA TYR A 176 38.49 6.04 21.40
C TYR A 176 39.38 5.05 22.16
N ILE A 177 39.03 3.76 22.16
CA ILE A 177 39.83 2.72 22.82
C ILE A 177 41.21 2.58 22.17
N ALA A 178 41.27 2.56 20.83
CA ALA A 178 42.53 2.51 20.09
C ALA A 178 43.42 3.73 20.39
N SER A 179 42.84 4.93 20.45
CA SER A 179 43.57 6.15 20.83
C SER A 179 44.06 6.12 22.27
N SER A 180 43.27 5.59 23.22
CA SER A 180 43.67 5.46 24.63
C SER A 180 44.84 4.49 24.82
N ASN A 181 44.83 3.37 24.10
CA ASN A 181 45.90 2.38 24.14
C ASN A 181 47.22 2.91 23.55
N HIS A 182 47.15 3.72 22.49
CA HIS A 182 48.33 4.41 21.95
C HIS A 182 49.00 5.34 22.97
N ILE A 183 48.21 6.09 23.76
CA ILE A 183 48.72 7.02 24.78
C ILE A 183 49.38 6.28 25.95
N LYS A 184 48.90 5.08 26.29
CA LYS A 184 49.53 4.23 27.31
C LYS A 184 50.82 3.58 26.83
N SER A 185 50.94 3.26 25.54
CA SER A 185 52.13 2.64 24.95
C SER A 185 53.33 3.59 24.81
N THR A 186 53.12 4.92 24.80
CA THR A 186 54.19 5.91 24.65
C THR A 186 54.68 6.50 25.98
N ARG A 187 54.23 5.96 27.13
CA ARG A 187 54.64 6.38 28.47
C ARG A 187 55.60 5.38 29.16
N PHE A 188 56.46 4.71 28.39
CA PHE A 188 57.61 3.95 28.90
C PHE A 188 58.88 4.48 28.26
#